data_AF-A0A8D2G1L9-F1
#
_entry.id   AF-A0A8D2G1L9-F1
#
_cell.length_a   1.000
_cell.length_b   1.000
_cell.length_c   1.000
_cell.angle_alpha   90.00
_cell.angle_beta   90.00
_cell.angle_gamma   90.00
#
_symmetry.space_group_name_H-M   'P 1'
#
loop_
_entity.id
_entity.type
_entity.pdbx_description
1 polymer ?
#
loop_
_entity_poly.entity_id
_entity_poly.type
_entity_poly.pdbx_seq_one_letter_code
_entity_poly.pdbx_strand_id
1 'polypeptide(L)'
;MVHSEQLPKKGIIKFLQEHGSDSFLAKHKLLGNIKRVAETANKDHLVTAYNHLFETKHFKGTESISKVSKLKNVKLNEDKPKETKSEETLDKGPPKYTKSVLKKGDKTNFPKRGDVVHCWYTGTLQDGTVFDTNIQTSAKKKKNAKTLSFKVGVGKVVRGRDEALLTMSKGEEAGLEIEPEWAYGKKGQPDAKIPPNAKPIFEVELVDID
;
A
#
# COMPACT_ATOMS: atom_id res chain seq x y z
N MET A 1 13.88 -7.02 4.71
CA MET A 1 14.27 -6.04 5.76
C MET A 1 15.05 -4.91 5.11
N VAL A 2 14.41 -3.77 4.84
CA VAL A 2 15.12 -2.59 4.31
C VAL A 2 16.03 -2.09 5.43
N HIS A 3 17.35 -2.17 5.22
CA HIS A 3 18.33 -1.73 6.19
C HIS A 3 18.22 -0.21 6.36
N SER A 4 17.80 0.24 7.54
CA SER A 4 17.64 1.65 7.93
C SER A 4 18.96 2.44 7.96
N GLU A 5 20.07 1.85 7.50
CA GLU A 5 21.42 2.37 7.67
C GLU A 5 21.79 3.47 6.66
N GLN A 6 21.09 3.58 5.53
CA GLN A 6 21.46 4.49 4.43
C GLN A 6 20.67 5.81 4.36
N LEU A 7 19.68 6.05 5.24
CA LEU A 7 18.92 7.31 5.18
C LEU A 7 19.65 8.45 5.92
N PRO A 8 19.80 9.63 5.28
CA PRO A 8 20.42 10.79 5.91
C PRO A 8 19.55 11.31 7.06
N LYS A 9 20.17 11.76 8.18
CA LYS A 9 19.46 12.24 9.39
C LYS A 9 18.33 13.22 9.07
N LYS A 10 18.59 14.18 8.17
CA LYS A 10 17.62 15.19 7.72
C LYS A 10 16.41 14.56 7.03
N GLY A 11 16.60 13.47 6.28
CA GLY A 11 15.53 12.71 5.64
C GLY A 11 14.63 12.02 6.67
N ILE A 12 15.23 11.41 7.70
CA ILE A 12 14.47 10.76 8.79
C ILE A 12 13.66 11.81 9.58
N ILE A 13 14.28 12.95 9.91
CA ILE A 13 13.60 14.05 10.62
C ILE A 13 12.44 14.60 9.78
N LYS A 14 12.67 14.84 8.49
CA LYS A 14 11.65 15.34 7.57
C LYS A 14 10.46 14.37 7.53
N PHE A 15 10.73 13.08 7.34
CA PHE A 15 9.71 12.04 7.33
C PHE A 15 8.92 12.00 8.65
N LEU A 16 9.62 12.00 9.78
CA LEU A 16 8.99 12.01 11.10
C LEU A 16 8.09 13.25 11.28
N GLN A 17 8.56 14.44 10.90
CA GLN A 17 7.76 15.67 11.01
C GLN A 17 6.55 15.72 10.06
N GLU A 18 6.67 15.11 8.88
CA GLU A 18 5.56 15.02 7.91
C GLU A 18 4.49 14.02 8.35
N HIS A 19 4.88 12.91 8.99
CA HIS A 19 4.00 11.78 9.25
C HIS A 19 3.67 11.51 10.72
N GLY A 20 4.48 11.98 11.67
CA GLY A 20 4.23 11.86 13.10
C GLY A 20 3.23 12.89 13.61
N SER A 21 2.44 12.53 14.61
CA SER A 21 1.54 13.48 15.25
C SER A 21 2.33 14.53 16.06
N ASP A 22 1.76 15.73 16.24
CA ASP A 22 2.43 16.80 16.98
C ASP A 22 2.80 16.37 18.41
N SER A 23 1.95 15.55 19.05
CA SER A 23 2.20 14.95 20.37
C SER A 23 3.39 13.99 20.35
N PHE A 24 3.48 13.14 19.32
CA PHE A 24 4.60 12.24 19.13
C PHE A 24 5.91 12.99 18.89
N LEU A 25 5.88 13.99 18.02
CA LEU A 25 7.05 14.80 17.68
C LEU A 25 7.52 15.63 18.88
N ALA A 26 6.60 16.16 19.69
CA ALA A 26 6.94 16.82 20.95
C ALA A 26 7.65 15.86 21.91
N LYS A 27 7.09 14.64 22.11
CA LYS A 27 7.65 13.62 22.99
C LYS A 27 9.08 13.22 22.60
N HIS A 28 9.35 13.14 21.30
CA HIS A 28 10.68 12.79 20.78
C HIS A 28 11.59 14.00 20.50
N LYS A 29 11.18 15.23 20.85
CA LYS A 29 11.89 16.50 20.60
C LYS A 29 12.24 16.73 19.12
N LEU A 30 11.33 16.34 18.23
CA LEU A 30 11.48 16.42 16.78
C LEU A 30 10.71 17.59 16.16
N LEU A 31 10.10 18.46 16.96
CA LEU A 31 9.42 19.66 16.46
C LEU A 31 10.42 20.78 16.12
N GLY A 32 10.10 21.55 15.07
CA GLY A 32 10.86 22.74 14.67
C GLY A 32 11.74 22.53 13.43
N ASN A 33 12.73 23.40 13.25
CA ASN A 33 13.52 23.42 12.02
C ASN A 33 14.41 22.17 11.88
N ILE A 34 14.28 21.47 10.75
CA ILE A 34 15.02 20.23 10.43
C ILE A 34 16.54 20.38 10.62
N LYS A 35 17.13 21.54 10.30
CA LYS A 35 18.57 21.77 10.48
C LYS A 35 18.94 21.74 11.96
N ARG A 36 18.21 22.46 12.81
CA ARG A 36 18.43 22.50 14.27
C ARG A 36 18.20 21.15 14.92
N VAL A 37 17.13 20.45 14.54
CA VAL A 37 16.82 19.10 15.04
C VAL A 37 17.92 18.12 14.64
N ALA A 38 18.49 18.24 13.44
CA ALA A 38 19.59 17.39 12.98
C ALA A 38 20.92 17.63 13.71
N GLU A 39 21.13 18.84 14.24
CA GLU A 39 22.28 19.19 15.08
C GLU A 39 22.14 18.62 16.48
N THR A 40 20.91 18.58 17.03
CA THR A 40 20.65 18.10 18.40
C THR A 40 20.34 16.59 18.49
N ALA A 41 19.79 15.97 17.44
CA ALA A 41 19.39 14.57 17.45
C ALA A 41 20.48 13.63 16.89
N ASN A 42 20.80 12.58 17.65
CA ASN A 42 21.70 11.52 17.18
C ASN A 42 20.96 10.55 16.23
N LYS A 43 21.70 9.79 15.42
CA LYS A 43 21.10 8.94 14.37
C LYS A 43 20.28 7.79 14.96
N ASP A 44 20.74 7.23 16.08
CA ASP A 44 20.07 6.15 16.79
C ASP A 44 18.68 6.57 17.30
N HIS A 45 18.59 7.73 17.97
CA HIS A 45 17.33 8.31 18.42
C HIS A 45 16.34 8.54 17.28
N LEU A 46 16.82 8.95 16.11
CA LEU A 46 15.98 9.15 14.93
C LEU A 46 15.44 7.84 14.36
N VAL A 47 16.26 6.78 14.36
CA VAL A 47 15.83 5.43 13.94
C VAL A 47 14.86 4.84 14.96
N THR A 48 15.12 4.99 16.24
CA THR A 48 14.22 4.55 17.32
C THR A 48 12.88 5.29 17.23
N ALA A 49 12.88 6.61 17.04
CA ALA A 49 11.67 7.38 16.84
C ALA A 49 10.93 6.96 15.57
N TYR A 50 11.65 6.66 14.49
CA TYR A 50 11.05 6.11 13.28
C TYR A 50 10.32 4.79 13.57
N ASN A 51 11.01 3.78 14.11
CA ASN A 51 10.39 2.49 14.41
C ASN A 51 9.21 2.62 15.39
N HIS A 52 9.38 3.42 16.44
CA HIS A 52 8.34 3.64 17.45
C HIS A 52 7.11 4.32 16.86
N LEU A 53 7.25 5.22 15.89
CA LEU A 53 6.11 5.83 15.17
C LEU A 53 5.25 4.76 14.49
N PHE A 54 5.87 3.78 13.84
CA PHE A 54 5.17 2.69 13.16
C PHE A 54 4.57 1.67 14.13
N GLU A 55 5.31 1.33 15.19
CA GLU A 55 4.85 0.37 16.20
C GLU A 55 3.64 0.91 16.97
N THR A 56 3.67 2.19 17.35
CA THR A 56 2.63 2.83 18.16
C THR A 56 1.51 3.47 17.34
N LYS A 57 1.65 3.55 16.00
CA LYS A 57 0.68 4.15 15.08
C LYS A 57 0.32 5.61 15.42
N HIS A 58 1.22 6.36 16.03
CA HIS A 58 1.05 7.78 16.36
C HIS A 58 1.24 8.70 15.14
N PHE A 59 0.61 8.36 14.02
CA PHE A 59 0.66 9.15 12.80
C PHE A 59 -0.21 10.41 12.90
N LYS A 60 0.17 11.46 12.17
CA LYS A 60 -0.55 12.70 12.08
C LYS A 60 -2.00 12.44 11.62
N GLY A 61 -2.98 12.90 12.41
CA GLY A 61 -4.41 12.73 12.13
C GLY A 61 -5.10 11.53 12.79
N THR A 62 -4.38 10.64 13.50
CA THR A 62 -5.03 9.56 14.29
C THR A 62 -5.60 10.05 15.63
N GLU A 63 -5.23 11.26 16.08
CA GLU A 63 -5.64 11.83 17.38
C GLU A 63 -7.06 12.47 17.38
N SER A 64 -7.79 12.50 16.25
CA SER A 64 -9.13 13.13 16.20
C SER A 64 -10.32 12.23 16.58
N ILE A 65 -10.11 10.99 17.06
CA ILE A 65 -11.21 10.11 17.51
C ILE A 65 -11.50 10.23 19.03
N SER A 66 -10.66 10.91 19.79
CA SER A 66 -10.74 10.90 21.26
C SER A 66 -11.21 12.22 21.88
N LYS A 67 -12.27 12.87 21.35
CA LYS A 67 -12.96 13.96 22.08
C LYS A 67 -14.35 14.36 21.58
N VAL A 68 -15.27 13.42 21.32
CA VAL A 68 -16.72 13.75 21.30
C VAL A 68 -17.53 12.62 21.96
N SER A 69 -17.47 12.55 23.29
CA SER A 69 -18.51 11.94 24.10
C SER A 69 -19.31 13.06 24.77
N LYS A 70 -20.31 13.60 24.04
CA LYS A 70 -21.54 14.17 24.61
C LYS A 70 -22.56 14.57 23.52
N LEU A 71 -23.71 13.91 23.61
CA LEU A 71 -25.08 14.23 23.13
C LEU A 71 -25.47 14.12 21.63
N LYS A 72 -26.51 13.27 21.47
CA LYS A 72 -27.75 13.37 20.68
C LYS A 72 -27.84 12.69 19.30
N ASN A 73 -28.70 11.68 19.30
CA ASN A 73 -29.40 11.01 18.20
C ASN A 73 -29.86 11.96 17.08
N VAL A 74 -29.74 11.56 15.80
CA VAL A 74 -30.81 11.56 14.77
C VAL A 74 -30.37 10.72 13.55
N LYS A 75 -31.19 9.70 13.25
CA LYS A 75 -31.66 9.06 11.99
C LYS A 75 -30.82 9.05 10.70
N LEU A 76 -30.88 7.85 10.07
CA LEU A 76 -30.73 7.58 8.63
C LEU A 76 -31.33 8.68 7.75
N ASN A 77 -30.63 9.01 6.66
CA ASN A 77 -31.22 9.25 5.34
C ASN A 77 -30.18 8.94 4.26
N GLU A 78 -30.56 8.06 3.34
CA GLU A 78 -29.94 7.92 2.02
C GLU A 78 -30.17 9.19 1.22
N ASP A 79 -29.13 9.71 0.56
CA ASP A 79 -29.27 10.28 -0.78
C ASP A 79 -27.91 10.28 -1.50
N LYS A 80 -27.94 9.85 -2.76
CA LYS A 80 -26.82 9.85 -3.71
C LYS A 80 -27.37 10.50 -4.97
N PRO A 81 -26.69 11.48 -5.57
CA PRO A 81 -26.15 11.27 -6.92
C PRO A 81 -24.79 11.98 -7.12
N LYS A 82 -23.71 11.34 -7.62
CA LYS A 82 -23.36 10.88 -8.98
C LYS A 82 -22.55 11.92 -9.79
N GLU A 83 -21.28 11.54 -10.06
CA GLU A 83 -20.38 11.88 -11.19
C GLU A 83 -20.07 13.34 -11.57
N THR A 84 -18.78 13.67 -11.70
CA THR A 84 -18.16 14.18 -12.95
C THR A 84 -16.62 14.20 -12.87
N LYS A 85 -16.00 13.79 -13.98
CA LYS A 85 -14.56 13.79 -14.34
C LYS A 85 -13.85 15.12 -14.04
N SER A 86 -12.57 15.06 -13.66
CA SER A 86 -11.43 15.65 -14.39
C SER A 86 -10.11 15.32 -13.69
N GLU A 87 -9.08 15.28 -14.52
CA GLU A 87 -7.69 14.92 -14.27
C GLU A 87 -6.98 15.97 -13.40
N GLU A 88 -6.40 15.59 -12.26
CA GLU A 88 -5.18 16.18 -11.70
C GLU A 88 -4.80 15.46 -10.40
N THR A 89 -3.49 15.35 -10.19
CA THR A 89 -2.80 14.77 -9.04
C THR A 89 -3.27 15.38 -7.72
N LEU A 90 -3.99 14.64 -6.88
CA LEU A 90 -4.31 15.09 -5.52
C LEU A 90 -4.29 13.94 -4.50
N ASP A 91 -3.29 14.01 -3.63
CA ASP A 91 -3.30 13.68 -2.20
C ASP A 91 -4.20 12.51 -1.77
N LYS A 92 -3.67 11.30 -1.86
CA LYS A 92 -4.24 10.16 -1.15
C LYS A 92 -3.17 9.75 -0.14
N GLY A 93 -3.56 9.68 1.13
CA GLY A 93 -2.69 9.24 2.23
C GLY A 93 -1.90 7.96 1.90
N PRO A 94 -0.93 7.59 2.75
CA PRO A 94 0.10 6.62 2.40
C PRO A 94 -0.47 5.36 1.74
N PRO A 95 0.22 4.80 0.74
CA PRO A 95 -0.24 3.62 0.03
C PRO A 95 -0.72 2.57 1.03
N LYS A 96 -1.97 2.11 0.87
CA LYS A 96 -2.54 1.07 1.73
C LYS A 96 -2.18 -0.32 1.22
N TYR A 97 -0.95 -0.48 0.77
CA TYR A 97 -0.35 -1.74 0.37
C TYR A 97 1.14 -1.70 0.67
N THR A 98 1.71 -2.87 0.93
CA THR A 98 3.15 -3.09 1.04
C THR A 98 3.60 -3.95 -0.12
N LYS A 99 4.68 -3.54 -0.79
CA LYS A 99 5.33 -4.31 -1.86
C LYS A 99 6.69 -4.80 -1.39
N SER A 100 6.93 -6.10 -1.55
CA SER A 100 8.22 -6.75 -1.31
C SER A 100 8.70 -7.40 -2.59
N VAL A 101 9.83 -6.93 -3.14
CA VAL A 101 10.43 -7.52 -4.34
C VAL A 101 11.06 -8.86 -3.98
N LEU A 102 10.54 -9.95 -4.57
CA LEU A 102 11.03 -11.32 -4.42
C LEU A 102 12.14 -11.61 -5.45
N LYS A 103 11.91 -11.20 -6.70
CA LYS A 103 12.87 -11.29 -7.80
C LYS A 103 12.90 -9.97 -8.55
N LYS A 104 14.10 -9.43 -8.76
CA LYS A 104 14.28 -8.18 -9.50
C LYS A 104 13.98 -8.41 -10.99
N GLY A 105 13.21 -7.50 -11.58
CA GLY A 105 13.05 -7.42 -13.03
C GLY A 105 14.20 -6.64 -13.69
N ASP A 106 13.95 -6.16 -14.90
CA ASP A 106 14.93 -5.44 -15.73
C ASP A 106 15.24 -4.01 -15.23
N LYS A 107 14.38 -3.43 -14.38
CA LYS A 107 14.45 -2.05 -13.89
C LYS A 107 14.49 -0.98 -14.99
N THR A 108 14.09 -1.31 -16.20
CA THR A 108 14.07 -0.41 -17.35
C THR A 108 12.66 -0.25 -17.89
N ASN A 109 11.90 -1.33 -17.93
CA ASN A 109 10.57 -1.36 -18.52
C ASN A 109 9.52 -1.38 -17.42
N PHE A 110 8.99 -0.21 -17.09
CA PHE A 110 7.88 -0.04 -16.14
C PHE A 110 6.59 0.26 -16.91
N PRO A 111 5.46 -0.35 -16.52
CA PRO A 111 4.22 -0.15 -17.23
C PRO A 111 3.65 1.24 -16.91
N LYS A 112 3.09 1.89 -17.92
CA LYS A 112 2.43 3.18 -17.79
C LYS A 112 0.93 2.99 -17.68
N ARG A 113 0.27 4.02 -17.18
CA ARG A 113 -1.19 4.05 -17.11
C ARG A 113 -1.79 3.86 -18.50
N GLY A 114 -2.59 2.80 -18.65
CA GLY A 114 -3.26 2.44 -19.90
C GLY A 114 -2.57 1.32 -20.68
N ASP A 115 -1.30 1.01 -20.39
CA ASP A 115 -0.55 -0.09 -21.01
C ASP A 115 -1.18 -1.43 -20.63
N VAL A 116 -1.04 -2.42 -21.51
CA VAL A 116 -1.51 -3.78 -21.24
C VAL A 116 -0.38 -4.54 -20.56
N VAL A 117 -0.62 -5.00 -19.34
CA VAL A 117 0.33 -5.83 -18.60
C VAL A 117 -0.07 -7.29 -18.66
N HIS A 118 0.93 -8.17 -18.75
CA HIS A 118 0.79 -9.62 -18.69
C HIS A 118 1.44 -10.13 -17.41
N CYS A 119 0.68 -10.77 -16.53
CA CYS A 119 1.23 -11.25 -15.27
C CYS A 119 0.71 -12.62 -14.83
N TRP A 120 1.55 -13.34 -14.11
CA TRP A 120 1.14 -14.44 -13.25
C TRP A 120 0.85 -13.91 -11.85
N TYR A 121 -0.10 -14.53 -11.15
CA TYR A 121 -0.34 -14.22 -9.77
C TYR A 121 -1.00 -15.37 -9.00
N THR A 122 -0.78 -15.34 -7.70
CA THR A 122 -1.51 -16.13 -6.70
C THR A 122 -1.94 -15.21 -5.58
N GLY A 123 -3.23 -15.19 -5.28
CA GLY A 123 -3.84 -14.47 -4.17
C GLY A 123 -4.15 -15.40 -3.01
N THR A 124 -3.60 -15.09 -1.84
CA THR A 124 -3.79 -15.82 -0.59
C THR A 124 -4.33 -14.93 0.51
N LEU A 125 -5.08 -15.53 1.43
CA LEU A 125 -5.46 -14.90 2.70
C LEU A 125 -4.32 -15.04 3.72
N GLN A 126 -4.41 -14.34 4.84
CA GLN A 126 -3.39 -14.35 5.90
C GLN A 126 -3.21 -15.73 6.57
N ASP A 127 -4.21 -16.62 6.45
CA ASP A 127 -4.15 -18.01 6.90
C ASP A 127 -3.48 -18.94 5.87
N GLY A 128 -3.05 -18.42 4.73
CA GLY A 128 -2.46 -19.16 3.61
C GLY A 128 -3.49 -19.71 2.61
N THR A 129 -4.79 -19.51 2.83
CA THR A 129 -5.84 -19.99 1.93
C THR A 129 -5.73 -19.28 0.58
N VAL A 130 -5.46 -20.03 -0.50
CA VAL A 130 -5.49 -19.51 -1.87
C VAL A 130 -6.94 -19.27 -2.28
N PHE A 131 -7.29 -18.01 -2.58
CA PHE A 131 -8.63 -17.65 -3.05
C PHE A 131 -8.70 -17.44 -4.56
N ASP A 132 -7.57 -17.11 -5.20
CA ASP A 132 -7.50 -16.88 -6.64
C ASP A 132 -6.08 -17.15 -7.16
N THR A 133 -5.94 -17.79 -8.32
CA THR A 133 -4.63 -17.99 -8.97
C THR A 133 -4.81 -18.22 -10.46
N ASN A 134 -3.93 -17.65 -11.27
CA ASN A 134 -3.86 -17.96 -12.69
C ASN A 134 -2.70 -18.91 -13.04
N ILE A 135 -1.91 -19.33 -12.05
CA ILE A 135 -0.78 -20.25 -12.23
C ILE A 135 -1.31 -21.68 -12.33
N GLN A 136 -1.17 -22.30 -13.50
CA GLN A 136 -1.61 -23.68 -13.70
C GLN A 136 -0.57 -24.67 -13.18
N THR A 137 -0.95 -25.49 -12.20
CA THR A 137 -0.09 -26.47 -11.51
C THR A 137 0.14 -27.78 -12.29
N SER A 138 -0.56 -28.03 -13.39
CA SER A 138 -0.45 -29.29 -14.14
C SER A 138 0.47 -29.18 -15.36
N ALA A 139 1.48 -30.06 -15.42
CA ALA A 139 2.52 -30.09 -16.46
C ALA A 139 1.98 -30.19 -17.90
N LYS A 140 0.81 -30.80 -18.11
CA LYS A 140 0.13 -30.85 -19.43
C LYS A 140 -0.54 -29.53 -19.85
N LYS A 141 -0.80 -28.63 -18.89
CA LYS A 141 -1.58 -27.39 -19.08
C LYS A 141 -0.70 -26.14 -19.18
N LYS A 142 0.57 -26.22 -18.76
CA LYS A 142 1.59 -25.16 -18.94
C LYS A 142 1.76 -24.69 -20.39
N LYS A 143 1.55 -25.56 -21.40
CA LYS A 143 1.64 -25.18 -22.82
C LYS A 143 0.51 -24.25 -23.30
N ASN A 144 -0.62 -24.22 -22.60
CA ASN A 144 -1.77 -23.36 -22.90
C ASN A 144 -2.07 -22.36 -21.77
N ALA A 145 -1.17 -22.26 -20.78
CA ALA A 145 -1.34 -21.32 -19.68
C ALA A 145 -1.18 -19.91 -20.27
N LYS A 146 -2.26 -19.12 -20.21
CA LYS A 146 -2.25 -17.72 -20.61
C LYS A 146 -2.06 -16.86 -19.36
N THR A 147 -1.13 -15.91 -19.46
CA THR A 147 -0.99 -14.82 -18.50
C THR A 147 -2.30 -14.05 -18.39
N LEU A 148 -2.56 -13.45 -17.23
CA LEU A 148 -3.64 -12.49 -17.13
C LEU A 148 -3.21 -11.21 -17.83
N SER A 149 -3.98 -10.77 -18.82
CA SER A 149 -3.72 -9.52 -19.56
C SER A 149 -4.77 -8.48 -19.24
N PHE A 150 -4.37 -7.28 -18.81
CA PHE A 150 -5.29 -6.18 -18.56
C PHE A 150 -4.58 -4.83 -18.63
N LYS A 151 -5.38 -3.75 -18.79
CA LYS A 151 -4.84 -2.38 -18.76
C LYS A 151 -4.59 -1.92 -17.32
N VAL A 152 -3.37 -1.48 -17.01
CA VAL A 152 -2.98 -1.03 -15.66
C VAL A 152 -3.26 0.46 -15.44
N GLY A 153 -3.51 0.88 -14.20
CA GLY A 153 -3.73 2.28 -13.81
C GLY A 153 -5.11 2.82 -14.21
N VAL A 154 -6.01 1.94 -14.65
CA VAL A 154 -7.37 2.28 -15.11
C VAL A 154 -8.46 1.58 -14.29
N GLY A 155 -8.12 1.02 -13.13
CA GLY A 155 -9.09 0.43 -12.19
C GLY A 155 -9.70 -0.88 -12.67
N LYS A 156 -8.97 -1.66 -13.47
CA LYS A 156 -9.40 -3.02 -13.88
C LYS A 156 -9.23 -4.06 -12.77
N VAL A 157 -8.42 -3.75 -11.77
CA VAL A 157 -8.11 -4.61 -10.63
C VAL A 157 -8.22 -3.80 -9.34
N VAL A 158 -8.14 -4.48 -8.19
CA VAL A 158 -8.12 -3.80 -6.90
C VAL A 158 -7.02 -2.76 -6.84
N ARG A 159 -7.33 -1.62 -6.22
CA ARG A 159 -6.48 -0.42 -6.26
C ARG A 159 -5.04 -0.68 -5.83
N GLY A 160 -4.83 -1.46 -4.77
CA GLY A 160 -3.48 -1.78 -4.30
C GLY A 160 -2.65 -2.52 -5.35
N ARG A 161 -3.27 -3.41 -6.13
CA ARG A 161 -2.59 -4.15 -7.21
C ARG A 161 -2.33 -3.24 -8.40
N ASP A 162 -3.28 -2.38 -8.75
CA ASP A 162 -3.18 -1.42 -9.85
C ASP A 162 -2.02 -0.43 -9.63
N GLU A 163 -1.90 0.12 -8.42
CA GLU A 163 -0.80 1.03 -8.07
C GLU A 163 0.54 0.29 -7.89
N ALA A 164 0.54 -0.91 -7.32
CA ALA A 164 1.77 -1.68 -7.14
C ALA A 164 2.41 -2.09 -8.47
N LEU A 165 1.61 -2.52 -9.45
CA LEU A 165 2.11 -2.96 -10.76
C LEU A 165 2.79 -1.83 -11.55
N LEU A 166 2.33 -0.58 -11.40
CA LEU A 166 3.00 0.59 -11.99
C LEU A 166 4.44 0.79 -11.48
N THR A 167 4.77 0.21 -10.32
CA THR A 167 6.12 0.27 -9.74
C THR A 167 6.97 -0.96 -10.06
N MET A 168 6.41 -1.96 -10.72
CA MET A 168 7.12 -3.19 -11.09
C MET A 168 7.79 -3.03 -12.45
N SER A 169 8.97 -3.61 -12.58
CA SER A 169 9.67 -3.72 -13.86
C SER A 169 9.37 -5.05 -14.54
N LYS A 170 9.51 -5.12 -15.87
CA LYS A 170 9.30 -6.37 -16.61
C LYS A 170 10.24 -7.47 -16.08
N GLY A 171 9.70 -8.67 -15.89
CA GLY A 171 10.37 -9.83 -15.29
C GLY A 171 10.46 -9.80 -13.76
N GLU A 172 9.91 -8.79 -13.09
CA GLU A 172 9.91 -8.68 -11.63
C GLU A 172 8.86 -9.59 -10.99
N GLU A 173 9.24 -10.24 -9.89
CA GLU A 173 8.34 -10.96 -9.00
C GLU A 173 8.26 -10.21 -7.68
N ALA A 174 7.04 -9.94 -7.20
CA ALA A 174 6.82 -9.22 -5.96
C ALA A 174 5.63 -9.78 -5.16
N GLY A 175 5.78 -9.80 -3.84
CA GLY A 175 4.69 -10.01 -2.90
C GLY A 175 4.03 -8.67 -2.54
N LEU A 176 2.71 -8.63 -2.62
CA LEU A 176 1.87 -7.46 -2.36
C LEU A 176 0.91 -7.78 -1.22
N GLU A 177 1.07 -7.15 -0.07
CA GLU A 177 0.06 -7.19 1.00
C GLU A 177 -0.80 -5.95 0.90
N ILE A 178 -2.12 -6.12 0.71
CA ILE A 178 -3.03 -4.99 0.46
C ILE A 178 -4.02 -4.90 1.62
N GLU A 179 -4.14 -3.71 2.22
CA GLU A 179 -5.15 -3.46 3.25
C GLU A 179 -6.56 -3.55 2.64
N PRO A 180 -7.57 -3.95 3.44
CA PRO A 180 -8.92 -4.16 2.93
C PRO A 180 -9.47 -2.94 2.19
N GLU A 181 -9.20 -1.71 2.61
CA GLU A 181 -9.75 -0.52 1.93
C GLU A 181 -9.27 -0.34 0.49
N TRP A 182 -8.13 -0.90 0.10
CA TRP A 182 -7.63 -0.88 -1.28
C TRP A 182 -7.75 -2.24 -1.97
N ALA A 183 -8.41 -3.19 -1.31
CA ALA A 183 -8.80 -4.51 -1.82
C ALA A 183 -10.33 -4.67 -1.82
N TYR A 184 -10.87 -5.53 -0.96
CA TYR A 184 -12.29 -5.93 -0.93
C TYR A 184 -13.12 -5.27 0.17
N GLY A 185 -12.50 -4.39 0.96
CA GLY A 185 -13.13 -3.54 1.95
C GLY A 185 -13.76 -4.28 3.13
N LYS A 186 -14.62 -3.57 3.85
CA LYS A 186 -15.36 -4.09 5.02
C LYS A 186 -16.36 -5.19 4.66
N LYS A 187 -16.72 -5.33 3.39
CA LYS A 187 -17.66 -6.35 2.92
C LYS A 187 -16.95 -7.67 2.59
N GLY A 188 -15.66 -7.62 2.25
CA GLY A 188 -14.96 -8.77 1.68
C GLY A 188 -15.51 -9.12 0.29
N GLN A 189 -15.29 -10.36 -0.13
CA GLN A 189 -15.83 -10.91 -1.37
C GLN A 189 -16.33 -12.35 -1.12
N PRO A 190 -17.62 -12.50 -0.76
CA PRO A 190 -18.20 -13.79 -0.41
C PRO A 190 -18.06 -14.86 -1.50
N ASP A 191 -18.21 -14.48 -2.77
CA ASP A 191 -18.09 -15.39 -3.92
C ASP A 191 -16.70 -16.04 -4.03
N ALA A 192 -15.67 -15.31 -3.60
CA ALA A 192 -14.29 -15.78 -3.55
C ALA A 192 -13.87 -16.26 -2.14
N LYS A 193 -14.84 -16.42 -1.22
CA LYS A 193 -14.62 -16.78 0.19
C LYS A 193 -13.66 -15.84 0.93
N ILE A 194 -13.58 -14.58 0.50
CA ILE A 194 -12.74 -13.56 1.13
C ILE A 194 -13.55 -12.89 2.25
N PRO A 195 -13.14 -13.01 3.52
CA PRO A 195 -13.90 -12.47 4.62
C PRO A 195 -13.87 -10.93 4.67
N PRO A 196 -14.82 -10.31 5.39
CA PRO A 196 -14.79 -8.89 5.75
C PRO A 196 -13.43 -8.44 6.31
N ASN A 197 -12.93 -7.28 5.87
CA ASN A 197 -11.66 -6.71 6.34
C ASN A 197 -10.42 -7.60 6.13
N ALA A 198 -10.49 -8.59 5.24
CA ALA A 198 -9.34 -9.41 4.89
C ALA A 198 -8.22 -8.57 4.28
N LYS A 199 -6.97 -8.90 4.63
CA LYS A 199 -5.76 -8.42 3.98
C LYS A 199 -5.25 -9.46 3.00
N PRO A 200 -5.63 -9.38 1.71
CA PRO A 200 -5.11 -10.32 0.73
C PRO A 200 -3.62 -10.07 0.48
N ILE A 201 -2.90 -11.17 0.33
CA ILE A 201 -1.51 -11.21 -0.09
C ILE A 201 -1.51 -11.71 -1.54
N PHE A 202 -0.83 -11.02 -2.43
CA PHE A 202 -0.68 -11.42 -3.82
C PHE A 202 0.79 -11.57 -4.16
N GLU A 203 1.19 -12.75 -4.61
CA GLU A 203 2.45 -12.92 -5.31
C GLU A 203 2.19 -12.69 -6.79
N VAL A 204 2.95 -11.80 -7.43
CA VAL A 204 2.76 -11.40 -8.82
C VAL A 204 4.09 -11.45 -9.55
N GLU A 205 4.11 -12.05 -10.74
CA GLU A 205 5.23 -12.00 -11.69
C GLU A 205 4.79 -11.20 -12.92
N LEU A 206 5.48 -10.09 -13.21
CA LEU A 206 5.21 -9.27 -14.39
C LEU A 206 5.99 -9.85 -15.58
N VAL A 207 5.29 -10.44 -16.55
CA VAL A 207 5.89 -11.14 -17.68
C VAL A 207 6.19 -10.19 -18.83
N ASP A 208 5.20 -9.38 -19.22
CA ASP A 208 5.31 -8.49 -20.37
C ASP A 208 4.43 -7.25 -20.24
N ILE A 209 4.70 -6.25 -21.08
CA ILE A 209 4.05 -4.94 -21.13
C ILE A 209 3.91 -4.54 -22.61
N ASP A 210 2.68 -4.25 -23.07
CA ASP A 210 2.38 -3.70 -24.40
C ASP A 210 1.97 -2.22 -24.34
#